data_AF-A0A925UU78-F1
#
_entry.id   AF-A0A925UU78-F1
#
_cell.length_a   1.000
_cell.length_b   1.000
_cell.length_c   1.000
_cell.angle_alpha   90.00
_cell.angle_beta   90.00
_cell.angle_gamma   90.00
#
_symmetry.space_group_name_H-M   'P 1'
#
loop_
_entity.id
_entity.type
_entity.pdbx_description
1 polymer ?
#
loop_
_entity_poly.entity_id
_entity_poly.type
_entity_poly.pdbx_seq_one_letter_code
_entity_poly.pdbx_strand_id
1 'polypeptide(L)'
;WNSPRSQGANDNGTGTVAAMEAARILATSGVKPKRTIRFILWSGEEQGLLGSRAYVEKHKELHDKISAVLNDDGGTNYQGGYQGVEQMKVMMEAAFAPTVKAFPNLPMEFAVGKTMPSGGSSDHAPFNFVGVPGFFTMEKGKADYGFVWHTQNDRYEYAVPEYLIQSSTNHAVVAFNLAEAATMLPRAPKPIARTIDLNGPAIGSDQMFEDPSLHSSHDHDHDDDWVLEVRDRLKRQFRFLMTTVRGR
;
A
#
# COMPACT_ATOMS: atom_id res chain seq x y z
N TRP A 1 1.90 -5.21 17.87
CA TRP A 1 0.51 -4.88 18.26
C TRP A 1 0.52 -4.31 19.65
N ASN A 2 0.51 -2.98 19.75
CA ASN A 2 0.90 -2.26 20.96
C ASN A 2 -0.27 -1.85 21.86
N SER A 3 -1.50 -2.29 21.55
CA SER A 3 -2.65 -2.18 22.46
C SER A 3 -3.36 -3.53 22.62
N PRO A 4 -3.53 -4.02 23.86
CA PRO A 4 -4.32 -5.21 24.13
C PRO A 4 -5.72 -5.09 23.54
N ARG A 5 -6.13 -6.12 22.78
CA ARG A 5 -7.43 -6.24 22.09
C ARG A 5 -7.63 -5.35 20.84
N SER A 6 -6.60 -4.72 20.31
CA SER A 6 -6.67 -4.20 18.93
C SER A 6 -6.95 -5.36 17.96
N GLN A 7 -7.86 -5.16 17.01
CA GLN A 7 -8.16 -6.16 15.97
C GLN A 7 -7.30 -5.97 14.72
N GLY A 8 -6.53 -4.88 14.65
CA GLY A 8 -5.71 -4.55 13.48
C GLY A 8 -6.52 -4.36 12.20
N ALA A 9 -7.77 -3.91 12.32
CA ALA A 9 -8.70 -3.85 11.19
C ALA A 9 -8.30 -2.80 10.16
N ASN A 10 -7.75 -1.67 10.60
CA ASN A 10 -7.31 -0.56 9.78
C ASN A 10 -5.79 -0.55 9.69
N ASP A 11 -5.07 -0.73 10.79
CA ASP A 11 -3.62 -0.95 10.78
C ASP A 11 -3.39 -2.46 10.98
N ASN A 12 -3.13 -3.28 9.96
CA ASN A 12 -3.20 -2.97 8.54
C ASN A 12 -4.14 -3.93 7.77
N GLY A 13 -5.30 -4.22 8.37
CA GLY A 13 -6.34 -5.02 7.73
C GLY A 13 -6.88 -4.38 6.45
N THR A 14 -7.06 -3.05 6.42
CA THR A 14 -7.58 -2.32 5.25
C THR A 14 -6.61 -2.39 4.06
N GLY A 15 -5.32 -2.17 4.27
CA GLY A 15 -4.29 -2.33 3.23
C GLY A 15 -4.18 -3.77 2.74
N THR A 16 -4.28 -4.74 3.66
CA THR A 16 -4.30 -6.18 3.34
C THR A 16 -5.46 -6.54 2.41
N VAL A 17 -6.70 -6.16 2.77
CA VAL A 17 -7.87 -6.48 1.93
C VAL A 17 -7.87 -5.70 0.62
N ALA A 18 -7.33 -4.47 0.60
CA ALA A 18 -7.17 -3.71 -0.64
C ALA A 18 -6.19 -4.39 -1.61
N ALA A 19 -5.08 -4.93 -1.11
CA ALA A 19 -4.12 -5.69 -1.92
C ALA A 19 -4.72 -7.02 -2.42
N MET A 20 -5.46 -7.75 -1.57
CA MET A 20 -6.15 -8.98 -1.97
C MET A 20 -7.22 -8.71 -3.04
N GLU A 21 -8.00 -7.64 -2.88
CA GLU A 21 -9.03 -7.26 -3.84
C GLU A 21 -8.41 -6.78 -5.16
N ALA A 22 -7.29 -6.05 -5.12
CA ALA A 22 -6.55 -5.70 -6.32
C ALA A 22 -6.08 -6.95 -7.09
N ALA A 23 -5.60 -7.98 -6.39
CA ALA A 23 -5.25 -9.26 -6.99
C ALA A 23 -6.47 -9.93 -7.65
N ARG A 24 -7.62 -9.93 -6.96
CA ARG A 24 -8.88 -10.46 -7.49
C ARG A 24 -9.37 -9.70 -8.73
N ILE A 25 -9.29 -8.36 -8.73
CA ILE A 25 -9.65 -7.51 -9.88
C ILE A 25 -8.82 -7.90 -11.09
N LEU A 26 -7.48 -7.94 -10.95
CA LEU A 26 -6.60 -8.29 -12.06
C LEU A 26 -6.85 -9.71 -12.57
N ALA A 27 -6.93 -10.69 -11.66
CA ALA A 27 -7.18 -12.08 -12.02
C ALA A 27 -8.50 -12.27 -12.78
N THR A 28 -9.59 -11.63 -12.30
CA THR A 28 -10.92 -11.78 -12.91
C THR A 28 -11.12 -10.94 -14.19
N SER A 29 -10.26 -9.96 -14.44
CA SER A 29 -10.31 -9.15 -15.67
C SER A 29 -9.74 -9.87 -16.91
N GLY A 30 -8.96 -10.94 -16.71
CA GLY A 30 -8.31 -11.67 -17.79
C GLY A 30 -7.13 -10.93 -18.45
N VAL A 31 -6.68 -9.81 -17.87
CA VAL A 31 -5.48 -9.10 -18.35
C VAL A 31 -4.22 -9.91 -18.09
N LYS A 32 -3.22 -9.74 -18.96
CA LYS A 32 -1.91 -10.38 -18.82
C LYS A 32 -0.84 -9.28 -18.91
N PRO A 33 -0.33 -8.78 -17.76
CA PRO A 33 0.65 -7.72 -17.77
C PRO A 33 1.99 -8.19 -18.34
N LYS A 34 2.73 -7.29 -19.02
CA LYS A 34 4.07 -7.56 -19.59
C LYS A 34 5.12 -7.84 -18.53
N ARG A 35 4.96 -7.29 -17.32
CA ARG A 35 5.81 -7.56 -16.16
C ARG A 35 5.02 -8.26 -15.06
N THR A 36 5.73 -9.04 -14.25
CA THR A 36 5.16 -9.70 -13.08
C THR A 36 4.69 -8.67 -12.06
N ILE A 37 3.45 -8.82 -11.59
CA ILE A 37 2.92 -8.12 -10.41
C ILE A 37 2.96 -9.13 -9.26
N ARG A 38 3.53 -8.74 -8.12
CA ARG A 38 3.60 -9.56 -6.91
C ARG A 38 2.78 -8.88 -5.82
N PHE A 39 1.78 -9.59 -5.32
CA PHE A 39 1.03 -9.21 -4.12
C PHE A 39 1.72 -9.84 -2.93
N ILE A 40 1.99 -9.05 -1.89
CA ILE A 40 2.68 -9.50 -0.69
C ILE A 40 1.96 -8.94 0.52
N LEU A 41 1.71 -9.80 1.50
CA LEU A 41 1.23 -9.43 2.82
C LEU A 41 2.40 -9.70 3.77
N TRP A 42 2.94 -8.64 4.37
CA TRP A 42 4.15 -8.73 5.19
C TRP A 42 3.84 -9.22 6.60
N SER A 43 4.76 -9.97 7.18
CA SER A 43 4.71 -10.33 8.60
C SER A 43 5.72 -9.50 9.37
N GLY A 44 5.38 -9.10 10.60
CA GLY A 44 6.33 -8.47 11.50
C GLY A 44 6.71 -7.03 11.14
N GLU A 45 5.86 -6.31 10.40
CA GLU A 45 5.93 -4.85 10.20
C GLU A 45 6.06 -4.18 11.58
N GLU A 46 5.09 -4.47 12.45
CA GLU A 46 4.95 -3.94 13.80
C GLU A 46 6.08 -4.30 14.78
N GLN A 47 6.96 -5.22 14.39
CA GLN A 47 8.14 -5.62 15.18
C GLN A 47 9.42 -5.01 14.60
N GLY A 48 9.28 -4.03 13.69
CA GLY A 48 10.38 -3.36 13.02
C GLY A 48 10.68 -3.91 11.63
N LEU A 49 9.63 -4.12 10.83
CA LEU A 49 9.72 -4.45 9.40
C LEU A 49 10.41 -5.79 9.12
N LEU A 50 10.25 -6.77 10.02
CA LEU A 50 11.02 -8.01 9.98
C LEU A 50 10.84 -8.76 8.64
N GLY A 51 9.60 -8.87 8.15
CA GLY A 51 9.28 -9.57 6.91
C GLY A 51 9.86 -8.89 5.67
N SER A 52 9.63 -7.60 5.50
CA SER A 52 10.12 -6.85 4.34
C SER A 52 11.65 -6.71 4.35
N ARG A 53 12.28 -6.51 5.51
CA ARG A 53 13.74 -6.53 5.67
C ARG A 53 14.32 -7.88 5.26
N ALA A 54 13.78 -8.98 5.79
CA ALA A 54 14.24 -10.33 5.44
C ALA A 54 14.07 -10.62 3.94
N TYR A 55 12.97 -10.15 3.33
CA TYR A 55 12.74 -10.29 1.91
C TYR A 55 13.76 -9.51 1.08
N VAL A 56 14.01 -8.24 1.41
CA VAL A 56 14.99 -7.41 0.71
C VAL A 56 16.39 -8.02 0.81
N GLU A 57 16.78 -8.52 1.99
CA GLU A 57 18.08 -9.15 2.20
C GLU A 57 18.22 -10.48 1.43
N LYS A 58 17.16 -11.30 1.39
CA LYS A 58 17.16 -12.59 0.71
C LYS A 58 17.12 -12.46 -0.81
N HIS A 59 16.52 -11.40 -1.35
CA HIS A 59 16.24 -11.23 -2.78
C HIS A 59 17.06 -10.13 -3.46
N LYS A 60 18.36 -10.04 -3.16
CA LYS A 60 19.28 -9.05 -3.76
C LYS A 60 19.31 -9.11 -5.29
N GLU A 61 19.14 -10.30 -5.85
CA GLU A 61 19.07 -10.54 -7.30
C GLU A 61 17.84 -9.91 -7.98
N LEU A 62 16.83 -9.52 -7.20
CA LEU A 62 15.62 -8.87 -7.70
C LEU A 62 15.68 -7.34 -7.61
N HIS A 63 16.59 -6.75 -6.85
CA HIS A 63 16.59 -5.30 -6.57
C HIS A 63 16.55 -4.46 -7.85
N ASP A 64 17.40 -4.78 -8.82
CA ASP A 64 17.46 -4.04 -10.09
C ASP A 64 16.27 -4.35 -11.02
N LYS A 65 15.49 -5.41 -10.74
CA LYS A 65 14.33 -5.86 -11.53
C LYS A 65 12.98 -5.37 -11.01
N ILE A 66 12.91 -4.94 -9.75
CA ILE A 66 11.68 -4.40 -9.15
C ILE A 66 11.47 -2.96 -9.63
N SER A 67 10.36 -2.69 -10.33
CA SER A 67 10.07 -1.36 -10.89
C SER A 67 9.58 -0.38 -9.83
N ALA A 68 8.66 -0.83 -8.98
CA ALA A 68 8.09 -0.06 -7.90
C ALA A 68 7.55 -1.01 -6.83
N VAL A 69 7.52 -0.54 -5.58
CA VAL A 69 6.78 -1.13 -4.46
C VAL A 69 5.71 -0.14 -4.06
N LEU A 70 4.45 -0.53 -4.17
CA LEU A 70 3.30 0.25 -3.74
C LEU A 70 2.86 -0.32 -2.39
N ASN A 71 2.96 0.47 -1.32
CA ASN A 71 2.74 0.03 0.04
C ASN A 71 1.55 0.77 0.66
N ASP A 72 0.53 0.02 1.00
CA ASP A 72 -0.69 0.52 1.64
C ASP A 72 -0.71 0.09 3.10
N ASP A 73 -0.50 1.06 3.97
CA ASP A 73 -0.40 0.90 5.42
C ASP A 73 -0.85 2.20 6.11
N GLY A 74 -1.80 2.86 5.45
CA GLY A 74 -2.29 4.17 5.84
C GLY A 74 -3.60 4.13 6.64
N GLY A 75 -4.12 2.92 6.86
CA GLY A 75 -5.26 2.72 7.73
C GLY A 75 -6.61 3.02 7.10
N THR A 76 -7.31 3.96 7.72
CA THR A 76 -8.75 4.16 7.57
C THR A 76 -9.16 5.02 6.37
N ASN A 77 -8.20 5.70 5.74
CA ASN A 77 -8.42 6.69 4.69
C ASN A 77 -8.20 6.09 3.28
N TYR A 78 -8.43 6.88 2.23
CA TYR A 78 -8.25 6.40 0.85
C TYR A 78 -6.86 6.73 0.31
N GLN A 79 -6.44 5.96 -0.69
CA GLN A 79 -5.20 6.18 -1.42
C GLN A 79 -5.25 7.51 -2.20
N GLY A 80 -4.70 8.55 -1.59
CA GLY A 80 -4.67 9.92 -2.09
C GLY A 80 -3.47 10.24 -2.97
N GLY A 81 -2.51 9.31 -3.11
CA GLY A 81 -1.39 9.50 -4.02
C GLY A 81 -0.07 8.89 -3.53
N TYR A 82 1.02 9.32 -4.16
CA TYR A 82 2.37 8.94 -3.79
C TYR A 82 3.31 10.14 -3.78
N GLN A 83 4.39 10.05 -2.99
CA GLN A 83 5.48 10.99 -2.99
C GLN A 83 6.74 10.38 -3.61
N GLY A 84 7.41 11.10 -4.50
CA GLY A 84 8.68 10.66 -5.09
C GLY A 84 9.48 11.80 -5.71
N VAL A 85 10.39 11.49 -6.64
CA VAL A 85 11.24 12.48 -7.30
C VAL A 85 10.68 12.90 -8.66
N GLU A 86 11.10 14.07 -9.15
CA GLU A 86 10.58 14.71 -10.37
C GLU A 86 10.57 13.78 -11.58
N GLN A 87 11.62 12.97 -11.77
CA GLN A 87 11.75 12.09 -12.93
C GLN A 87 10.67 10.99 -12.98
N MET A 88 10.01 10.69 -11.86
CA MET A 88 8.95 9.68 -11.77
C MET A 88 7.57 10.25 -12.10
N LYS A 89 7.40 11.58 -11.99
CA LYS A 89 6.09 12.26 -11.99
C LYS A 89 5.23 11.87 -13.19
N VAL A 90 5.76 12.02 -14.40
CA VAL A 90 5.01 11.76 -15.64
C VAL A 90 4.51 10.32 -15.71
N MET A 91 5.36 9.35 -15.36
CA MET A 91 4.98 7.93 -15.42
C MET A 91 3.98 7.57 -14.32
N MET A 92 4.15 8.12 -13.11
CA MET A 92 3.23 7.88 -11.99
C MET A 92 1.85 8.50 -12.28
N GLU A 93 1.80 9.76 -12.73
CA GLU A 93 0.55 10.42 -13.12
C GLU A 93 -0.15 9.69 -14.26
N ALA A 94 0.58 9.21 -15.26
CA ALA A 94 0.01 8.37 -16.29
C ALA A 94 -0.55 7.05 -15.74
N ALA A 95 0.12 6.44 -14.75
CA ALA A 95 -0.30 5.18 -14.14
C ALA A 95 -1.62 5.31 -13.35
N PHE A 96 -1.85 6.43 -12.65
CA PHE A 96 -3.09 6.66 -11.90
C PHE A 96 -4.12 7.56 -12.62
N ALA A 97 -3.82 8.11 -13.81
CA ALA A 97 -4.78 8.94 -14.54
C ALA A 97 -6.18 8.29 -14.74
N PRO A 98 -6.29 6.97 -15.05
CA PRO A 98 -7.61 6.34 -15.16
C PRO A 98 -8.37 6.32 -13.83
N THR A 99 -7.68 6.21 -12.70
CA THR A 99 -8.32 6.15 -11.38
C THR A 99 -8.80 7.52 -10.93
N VAL A 100 -8.02 8.58 -11.20
CA VAL A 100 -8.47 9.98 -10.99
C VAL A 100 -9.74 10.27 -11.77
N LYS A 101 -9.85 9.76 -13.00
CA LYS A 101 -11.09 9.86 -13.79
C LYS A 101 -12.25 9.05 -13.19
N ALA A 102 -11.97 7.88 -12.62
CA ALA A 102 -12.99 7.02 -12.01
C ALA A 102 -13.52 7.55 -10.67
N PHE A 103 -12.65 8.22 -9.91
CA PHE A 103 -12.90 8.73 -8.57
C PHE A 103 -12.60 10.24 -8.50
N PRO A 104 -13.37 11.09 -9.19
CA PRO A 104 -13.09 12.53 -9.25
C PRO A 104 -13.16 13.23 -7.89
N ASN A 105 -13.90 12.66 -6.93
CA ASN A 105 -14.02 13.19 -5.57
C ASN A 105 -12.98 12.61 -4.58
N LEU A 106 -12.22 11.59 -4.99
CA LEU A 106 -11.17 10.94 -4.21
C LEU A 106 -9.90 10.80 -5.06
N PRO A 107 -9.35 11.92 -5.58
CA PRO A 107 -8.29 11.87 -6.58
C PRO A 107 -6.96 11.46 -5.97
N MET A 108 -6.14 10.78 -6.78
CA MET A 108 -4.72 10.59 -6.53
C MET A 108 -3.91 11.79 -7.03
N GLU A 109 -2.84 12.11 -6.30
CA GLU A 109 -1.85 13.11 -6.69
C GLU A 109 -0.42 12.55 -6.61
N PHE A 110 0.51 13.19 -7.30
CA PHE A 110 1.93 12.91 -7.16
C PHE A 110 2.67 14.10 -6.58
N ALA A 111 3.15 13.95 -5.35
CA ALA A 111 3.96 14.96 -4.66
C ALA A 111 5.45 14.79 -5.02
N VAL A 112 6.09 15.89 -5.43
CA VAL A 112 7.51 15.87 -5.80
C VAL A 112 8.36 16.35 -4.63
N GLY A 113 9.28 15.48 -4.21
CA GLY A 113 10.35 15.79 -3.26
C GLY A 113 11.73 15.83 -3.94
N LYS A 114 12.72 16.36 -3.21
CA LYS A 114 14.12 16.40 -3.66
C LYS A 114 14.78 15.02 -3.72
N THR A 115 14.35 14.10 -2.85
CA THR A 115 14.85 12.73 -2.74
C THR A 115 13.66 11.79 -2.50
N MET A 116 13.86 10.49 -2.75
CA MET A 116 12.90 9.50 -2.27
C MET A 116 12.85 9.54 -0.74
N PRO A 117 11.66 9.40 -0.13
CA PRO A 117 11.54 9.23 1.31
C PRO A 117 12.47 8.10 1.78
N SER A 118 13.49 8.46 2.57
CA SER A 118 14.44 7.51 3.16
C SER A 118 14.16 7.49 4.67
N GLY A 119 13.61 6.38 5.13
CA GLY A 119 12.95 6.28 6.43
C GLY A 119 11.42 6.23 6.30
N GLY A 120 10.77 5.71 7.33
CA GLY A 120 9.33 5.42 7.35
C GLY A 120 9.08 4.19 8.21
N SER A 121 7.97 4.20 8.96
CA SER A 121 7.53 3.12 9.83
C SER A 121 6.66 2.11 9.06
N SER A 122 7.08 1.69 7.85
CA SER A 122 6.34 0.71 7.06
C SER A 122 7.21 0.05 5.97
N ASP A 123 6.69 -1.02 5.34
CA ASP A 123 7.45 -2.00 4.56
C ASP A 123 8.04 -1.51 3.23
N HIS A 124 7.69 -0.32 2.75
CA HIS A 124 8.38 0.32 1.62
C HIS A 124 9.82 0.78 1.97
N ALA A 125 10.10 1.07 3.24
CA ALA A 125 11.35 1.69 3.66
C ALA A 125 12.59 0.81 3.39
N PRO A 126 12.61 -0.51 3.67
CA PRO A 126 13.72 -1.41 3.33
C PRO A 126 14.08 -1.41 1.83
N PHE A 127 13.08 -1.25 0.95
CA PHE A 127 13.30 -1.16 -0.49
C PHE A 127 14.00 0.14 -0.89
N ASN A 128 13.55 1.27 -0.32
CA ASN A 128 14.18 2.57 -0.57
C ASN A 128 15.65 2.60 -0.14
N PHE A 129 16.01 1.91 0.94
CA PHE A 129 17.40 1.80 1.40
C PHE A 129 18.33 1.12 0.40
N VAL A 130 17.83 0.15 -0.39
CA VAL A 130 18.61 -0.53 -1.44
C VAL A 130 18.43 0.12 -2.82
N GLY A 131 17.74 1.26 -2.90
CA GLY A 131 17.50 2.00 -4.14
C GLY A 131 16.41 1.42 -5.03
N VAL A 132 15.53 0.57 -4.47
CA VAL A 132 14.26 0.16 -5.11
C VAL A 132 13.20 1.20 -4.82
N PRO A 133 12.52 1.80 -5.84
CA PRO A 133 11.47 2.78 -5.61
C PRO A 133 10.29 2.19 -4.84
N GLY A 134 10.18 2.51 -3.55
CA GLY A 134 9.08 2.16 -2.66
C GLY A 134 8.28 3.39 -2.25
N PHE A 135 6.97 3.27 -2.30
CA PHE A 135 6.03 4.36 -2.05
C PHE A 135 5.07 3.96 -0.93
N PHE A 136 5.11 4.71 0.16
CA PHE A 136 4.01 4.75 1.12
C PHE A 136 2.85 5.54 0.50
N THR A 137 1.64 5.03 0.62
CA THR A 137 0.45 5.74 0.16
C THR A 137 0.24 7.03 0.96
N MET A 138 0.04 8.15 0.26
CA MET A 138 -0.43 9.37 0.92
C MET A 138 -1.92 9.22 1.21
N GLU A 139 -2.27 9.17 2.47
CA GLU A 139 -3.67 9.03 2.91
C GLU A 139 -4.42 10.35 2.86
N LYS A 140 -5.64 10.30 2.32
CA LYS A 140 -6.57 11.43 2.31
C LYS A 140 -7.95 10.94 2.72
N GLY A 141 -8.71 11.81 3.37
CA GLY A 141 -10.08 11.51 3.75
C GLY A 141 -10.49 12.14 5.06
N LYS A 142 -11.65 11.72 5.55
CA LYS A 142 -12.29 12.28 6.75
C LYS A 142 -12.07 11.44 8.01
N ALA A 143 -11.48 10.25 7.89
CA ALA A 143 -11.35 9.35 9.01
C ALA A 143 -10.18 9.78 9.91
N ASP A 144 -10.37 9.64 11.22
CA ASP A 144 -9.35 9.94 12.22
C ASP A 144 -8.49 8.71 12.44
N TYR A 145 -7.33 8.67 11.76
CA TYR A 145 -6.39 7.57 11.93
C TYR A 145 -5.80 7.53 13.34
N GLY A 146 -5.54 8.69 13.97
CA GLY A 146 -4.97 8.75 15.32
C GLY A 146 -5.90 8.18 16.39
N PHE A 147 -7.21 8.16 16.14
CA PHE A 147 -8.19 7.54 17.02
C PHE A 147 -8.15 6.01 17.00
N VAL A 148 -7.80 5.40 15.85
CA VAL A 148 -7.75 3.93 15.68
C VAL A 148 -6.33 3.38 15.87
N TRP A 149 -5.33 4.08 15.35
CA TRP A 149 -3.95 3.64 15.22
C TRP A 149 -3.38 3.15 16.55
N HIS A 150 -2.97 1.88 16.59
CA HIS A 150 -2.39 1.21 17.75
C HIS A 150 -3.28 1.26 19.01
N THR A 151 -4.60 1.36 18.85
CA THR A 151 -5.56 1.34 19.97
C THR A 151 -6.53 0.17 19.87
N GLN A 152 -7.25 -0.09 20.96
CA GLN A 152 -8.40 -1.01 21.02
C GLN A 152 -9.61 -0.56 20.17
N ASN A 153 -9.57 0.66 19.64
CA ASN A 153 -10.57 1.17 18.71
C ASN A 153 -10.29 0.71 17.29
N ASP A 154 -9.14 0.11 17.00
CA ASP A 154 -8.88 -0.44 15.68
C ASP A 154 -9.77 -1.65 15.39
N ARG A 155 -10.96 -1.34 14.88
CA ARG A 155 -12.09 -2.23 14.65
C ARG A 155 -12.64 -2.00 13.26
N TYR A 156 -13.27 -3.05 12.74
CA TYR A 156 -13.87 -3.04 11.41
C TYR A 156 -14.84 -1.86 11.16
N GLU A 157 -15.59 -1.43 12.16
CA GLU A 157 -16.60 -0.36 12.05
C GLU A 157 -16.02 1.02 11.64
N TYR A 158 -14.72 1.23 11.83
CA TYR A 158 -14.06 2.46 11.41
C TYR A 158 -13.57 2.43 9.96
N ALA A 159 -13.45 1.25 9.36
CA ALA A 159 -13.09 1.13 7.95
C ALA A 159 -14.18 1.79 7.09
N VAL A 160 -13.76 2.61 6.12
CA VAL A 160 -14.69 3.33 5.25
C VAL A 160 -14.86 2.55 3.93
N PRO A 161 -16.05 1.97 3.64
CA PRO A 161 -16.25 1.13 2.46
C PRO A 161 -15.91 1.81 1.14
N GLU A 162 -16.25 3.10 1.00
CA GLU A 162 -15.95 3.88 -0.21
C GLU A 162 -14.44 4.01 -0.45
N TYR A 163 -13.66 4.14 0.63
CA TYR A 163 -12.22 4.28 0.56
C TYR A 163 -11.55 2.95 0.19
N LEU A 164 -12.03 1.84 0.75
CA LEU A 164 -11.58 0.50 0.36
C LEU A 164 -11.81 0.21 -1.14
N ILE A 165 -12.98 0.58 -1.67
CA ILE A 165 -13.29 0.46 -3.11
C ILE A 165 -12.31 1.26 -3.96
N GLN A 166 -11.99 2.48 -3.52
CA GLN A 166 -11.06 3.36 -4.20
C GLN A 166 -9.64 2.79 -4.15
N SER A 167 -9.12 2.47 -2.96
CA SER A 167 -7.75 1.98 -2.77
C SER A 167 -7.52 0.66 -3.50
N SER A 168 -8.46 -0.31 -3.41
CA SER A 168 -8.32 -1.58 -4.13
C SER A 168 -8.31 -1.42 -5.65
N THR A 169 -9.13 -0.51 -6.18
CA THR A 169 -9.15 -0.20 -7.61
C THR A 169 -7.86 0.48 -8.03
N ASN A 170 -7.36 1.41 -7.21
CA ASN A 170 -6.13 2.11 -7.49
C ASN A 170 -4.93 1.18 -7.51
N HIS A 171 -4.76 0.31 -6.52
CA HIS A 171 -3.69 -0.69 -6.53
C HIS A 171 -3.71 -1.54 -7.78
N ALA A 172 -4.88 -2.05 -8.18
CA ALA A 172 -5.00 -2.86 -9.39
C ALA A 172 -4.58 -2.08 -10.64
N VAL A 173 -5.14 -0.88 -10.85
CA VAL A 173 -4.92 -0.09 -12.06
C VAL A 173 -3.50 0.47 -12.12
N VAL A 174 -2.97 1.01 -11.01
CA VAL A 174 -1.62 1.56 -10.96
C VAL A 174 -0.58 0.46 -11.16
N ALA A 175 -0.71 -0.68 -10.44
CA ALA A 175 0.21 -1.79 -10.61
C ALA A 175 0.18 -2.34 -12.05
N PHE A 176 -1.01 -2.46 -12.64
CA PHE A 176 -1.15 -2.89 -14.03
C PHE A 176 -0.50 -1.91 -15.02
N ASN A 177 -0.76 -0.61 -14.89
CA ASN A 177 -0.22 0.40 -15.81
C ASN A 177 1.31 0.50 -15.70
N LEU A 178 1.87 0.40 -14.49
CA LEU A 178 3.33 0.32 -14.31
C LEU A 178 3.90 -0.98 -14.89
N ALA A 179 3.19 -2.11 -14.77
CA ALA A 179 3.62 -3.36 -15.36
C ALA A 179 3.59 -3.33 -16.91
N GLU A 180 2.66 -2.58 -17.50
CA GLU A 180 2.51 -2.38 -18.95
C GLU A 180 3.43 -1.33 -19.56
N ALA A 181 4.01 -0.44 -18.74
CA ALA A 181 4.85 0.67 -19.18
C ALA A 181 6.02 0.21 -20.06
N ALA A 182 6.46 1.05 -21.01
CA ALA A 182 7.56 0.68 -21.91
C ALA A 182 8.87 0.41 -21.14
N THR A 183 9.15 1.23 -20.13
CA THR A 183 10.34 1.11 -19.26
C THR A 183 9.93 0.90 -17.81
N MET A 184 10.88 0.47 -16.98
CA MET A 184 10.71 0.57 -15.52
C MET A 184 10.62 2.03 -15.10
N LEU A 185 10.08 2.27 -13.91
CA LEU A 185 10.05 3.58 -13.30
C LEU A 185 11.49 4.12 -13.16
N PRO A 186 11.76 5.39 -13.55
CA PRO A 186 13.06 6.01 -13.33
C PRO A 186 13.45 5.93 -11.85
N ARG A 187 14.70 5.59 -11.56
CA ARG A 187 15.20 5.49 -10.18
C ARG A 187 15.83 6.80 -9.74
N ALA A 188 15.61 7.15 -8.47
CA ALA A 188 16.44 8.15 -7.81
C ALA A 188 17.87 7.62 -7.63
N PRO A 189 18.88 8.50 -7.49
CA PRO A 189 20.22 8.08 -7.09
C PRO A 189 20.16 7.20 -5.83
N LYS A 190 20.94 6.11 -5.82
CA LYS A 190 21.03 5.26 -4.62
C LYS A 190 21.45 6.12 -3.42
N PRO A 191 20.84 5.95 -2.25
CA PRO A 191 21.35 6.57 -1.03
C PRO A 191 22.84 6.27 -0.88
N ILE A 192 23.64 7.25 -0.43
CA ILE A 192 25.03 6.99 -0.09
C ILE A 192 25.03 5.86 0.93
N ALA A 193 25.74 4.77 0.63
CA ALA A 193 25.79 3.55 1.44
C ALA A 193 26.24 3.88 2.86
N ARG A 194 25.27 4.20 3.73
CA ARG A 194 25.45 3.95 5.15
C ARG A 194 25.37 2.43 5.26
N THR A 195 26.35 1.82 5.89
CA THR A 195 26.26 0.44 6.37
C THR A 195 25.05 0.42 7.32
N ILE A 196 23.89 0.05 6.81
CA ILE A 196 22.65 0.04 7.60
C ILE A 196 22.51 -1.37 8.14
N ASP A 197 22.56 -1.45 9.46
CA ASP A 197 22.18 -2.65 10.17
C ASP A 197 20.67 -2.88 9.96
N LEU A 198 20.33 -3.77 9.04
CA LEU A 198 18.94 -4.24 8.86
C LEU A 198 18.41 -4.93 10.12
N ASN A 199 19.25 -5.24 11.10
CA ASN A 199 18.87 -5.76 12.40
C ASN A 199 18.85 -4.68 13.51
N GLY A 200 19.17 -3.43 13.18
CA GLY A 200 19.08 -2.30 14.09
C GLY A 200 17.61 -1.95 14.40
N PRO A 201 17.35 -1.23 15.51
CA PRO A 201 16.00 -0.81 15.88
C PRO A 201 15.29 -0.10 14.73
N ALA A 202 13.96 -0.26 14.64
CA ALA A 202 13.17 0.49 13.67
C ALA A 202 13.45 1.99 13.86
N ILE A 203 13.75 2.70 12.78
CA ILE A 203 14.02 4.14 12.84
C ILE A 203 12.72 4.81 13.29
N GLY A 204 12.63 5.19 14.57
CA GLY A 204 11.43 5.70 15.22
C GLY A 204 11.01 5.00 16.53
N SER A 205 11.72 3.96 16.98
CA SER A 205 11.34 3.16 18.17
C SER A 205 11.59 3.81 19.54
N ASP A 206 12.24 4.98 19.60
CA ASP A 206 12.81 5.50 20.87
C ASP A 206 11.78 6.11 21.85
N GLN A 207 10.47 5.87 21.70
CA GLN A 207 9.45 6.46 22.58
C GLN A 207 8.41 5.51 23.18
N MET A 208 8.50 4.19 23.05
CA MET A 208 7.34 3.31 23.34
C MET A 208 7.59 2.15 24.30
N PHE A 209 7.89 2.41 25.57
CA PHE A 209 7.74 1.39 26.61
C PHE A 209 7.21 1.99 27.92
N GLU A 210 5.99 1.61 28.32
CA GLU A 210 5.60 1.15 29.68
C GLU A 210 4.06 1.05 29.83
N ASP A 211 3.50 -0.17 29.80
CA ASP A 211 2.52 -0.70 30.81
C ASP A 211 2.12 -2.17 30.47
N PRO A 212 2.40 -3.17 31.34
CA PRO A 212 2.12 -4.59 31.10
C PRO A 212 0.72 -5.12 31.49
N SER A 213 -0.27 -4.30 31.84
CA SER A 213 -1.36 -4.76 32.72
C SER A 213 -2.68 -5.30 32.12
N LEU A 214 -2.86 -5.48 30.80
CA LEU A 214 -4.20 -5.82 30.27
C LEU A 214 -4.25 -7.09 29.42
N HIS A 215 -4.77 -8.19 29.99
CA HIS A 215 -5.23 -9.39 29.28
C HIS A 215 -6.66 -9.73 29.72
N SER A 216 -7.59 -9.86 28.77
CA SER A 216 -8.62 -10.92 28.83
C SER A 216 -9.29 -11.10 27.45
N SER A 217 -9.59 -12.35 27.15
CA SER A 217 -10.22 -12.92 25.95
C SER A 217 -11.64 -12.41 25.69
N HIS A 218 -12.17 -12.59 24.47
CA HIS A 218 -13.44 -13.26 24.09
C HIS A 218 -13.61 -13.24 22.56
N ASP A 219 -14.08 -14.37 21.99
CA ASP A 219 -14.44 -14.62 20.58
C ASP A 219 -15.70 -13.86 20.13
N HIS A 220 -15.89 -13.64 18.82
CA HIS A 220 -17.17 -13.86 18.11
C HIS A 220 -17.06 -13.74 16.56
N ASP A 221 -17.93 -14.51 15.89
CA ASP A 221 -18.02 -14.83 14.46
C ASP A 221 -18.65 -13.75 13.52
N HIS A 222 -18.29 -13.93 12.25
CA HIS A 222 -18.69 -13.48 10.89
C HIS A 222 -20.10 -12.92 10.54
N ASP A 223 -20.15 -12.16 9.42
CA ASP A 223 -21.15 -12.26 8.33
C ASP A 223 -20.66 -11.64 6.98
N ASP A 224 -20.88 -12.34 5.85
CA ASP A 224 -20.16 -12.22 4.54
C ASP A 224 -20.94 -11.58 3.35
N ASP A 225 -22.10 -10.95 3.56
CA ASP A 225 -22.97 -10.50 2.45
C ASP A 225 -22.48 -9.27 1.67
N TRP A 226 -21.63 -8.43 2.27
CA TRP A 226 -21.14 -7.18 1.67
C TRP A 226 -20.12 -7.40 0.54
N VAL A 227 -19.35 -8.49 0.60
CA VAL A 227 -18.29 -8.82 -0.38
C VAL A 227 -18.87 -8.99 -1.79
N LEU A 228 -20.12 -9.45 -1.91
CA LEU A 228 -20.77 -9.74 -3.18
C LEU A 228 -21.27 -8.47 -3.90
N GLU A 229 -21.74 -7.46 -3.17
CA GLU A 229 -22.24 -6.22 -3.76
C GLU A 229 -21.10 -5.34 -4.28
N VAL A 230 -20.03 -5.22 -3.49
CA VAL A 230 -18.80 -4.50 -3.86
C VAL A 230 -18.16 -5.09 -5.11
N ARG A 231 -18.10 -6.42 -5.19
CA ARG A 231 -17.58 -7.16 -6.36
C ARG A 231 -18.23 -6.72 -7.67
N ASP A 232 -19.54 -6.54 -7.70
CA ASP A 232 -20.26 -6.28 -8.95
C ASP A 232 -20.19 -4.80 -9.38
N ARG A 233 -20.06 -3.88 -8.42
CA ARG A 233 -19.74 -2.47 -8.70
C ARG A 233 -18.33 -2.31 -9.26
N LEU A 234 -17.34 -2.97 -8.66
CA LEU A 234 -15.94 -2.95 -9.09
C LEU A 234 -15.74 -3.54 -10.49
N LYS A 235 -16.41 -4.66 -10.81
CA LYS A 235 -16.36 -5.26 -12.16
C LYS A 235 -16.89 -4.32 -13.26
N ARG A 236 -17.90 -3.50 -12.96
CA ARG A 236 -18.46 -2.54 -13.93
C ARG A 236 -17.51 -1.35 -14.15
N GLN A 237 -16.96 -0.79 -13.08
CA GLN A 237 -16.01 0.32 -13.15
C GLN A 237 -14.71 -0.09 -13.86
N PHE A 238 -14.17 -1.28 -13.55
CA PHE A 238 -12.95 -1.76 -14.19
C PHE A 238 -13.13 -1.99 -15.71
N ARG A 239 -14.24 -2.62 -16.13
CA ARG A 239 -14.52 -2.80 -17.57
C ARG A 239 -14.61 -1.45 -18.30
N PHE A 240 -15.29 -0.47 -17.71
CA PHE A 240 -15.42 0.87 -18.30
C PHE A 240 -14.06 1.58 -18.47
N LEU A 241 -13.17 1.45 -17.49
CA LEU A 241 -11.82 2.01 -17.56
C LEU A 241 -10.98 1.35 -18.66
N MET A 242 -11.06 0.02 -18.78
CA MET A 242 -10.30 -0.73 -19.78
C MET A 242 -10.72 -0.46 -21.23
N THR A 243 -12.01 -0.23 -21.51
CA THR A 243 -12.48 0.15 -22.85
C THR A 243 -11.93 1.52 -23.29
N THR A 244 -11.68 2.41 -22.34
CA THR A 244 -11.12 3.74 -22.61
C THR A 244 -9.62 3.68 -22.92
N VAL A 245 -8.88 2.73 -22.32
CA VAL A 245 -7.42 2.58 -22.50
C VAL A 245 -7.06 1.79 -23.77
N ARG A 246 -7.89 0.83 -24.22
CA ARG A 246 -7.67 0.10 -25.48
C ARG A 246 -8.11 0.82 -26.75
N GLY A 247 -8.78 1.97 -26.63
CA GLY A 247 -9.32 2.76 -27.74
C GLY A 247 -8.45 3.93 -28.19
N ARG A 248 -7.16 3.97 -27.84
CA ARG A 248 -6.20 4.97 -28.29
C ARG A 248 -4.91 4.31 -28.74
#